data_AF-A0A231H900-F1
#
_entry.id   AF-A0A231H900-F1
#
_cell.length_a   1.000
_cell.length_b   1.000
_cell.length_c   1.000
_cell.angle_alpha   90.00
_cell.angle_beta   90.00
_cell.angle_gamma   90.00
#
_symmetry.space_group_name_H-M   'P 1'
#
loop_
_entity.id
_entity.type
_entity.pdbx_description
1 polymer ?
#
loop_
_entity_poly.entity_id
_entity_poly.type
_entity_poly.pdbx_seq_one_letter_code
_entity_poly.pdbx_strand_id
1 'polypeptide(L)'
;MRMSLHRRVVVPAAALVLAALVSAGCSAEDHSDRPAGAPQQLVGLFRLTPGAAQGNTVTGTWFRMVQPGGTPDKGPYMPNGDSPVQGGSTTLLEPGSGGGLRTGGFQSEPNPGFSGGNSLAAAITKPTKFFAVEFGVSTNPTDPQTQRTVAPPTVVNNDGILTADLSSWAASWNDQEFNQGAPKPPERQDAQVAGAQQAQKVWDWVVQKWFDQPRSGAPQGPSATGTYDAATRAFTLQWTSLIVGGPFNGFTGVWHLEGVFEPAAAQPNSVAPPSK
;
A
#
# COMPACT_ATOMS: atom_id res chain seq x y z
N MET A 1 13.15 48.31 -67.63
CA MET A 1 13.55 49.70 -67.87
C MET A 1 13.81 50.34 -66.50
N ARG A 2 15.10 50.57 -66.15
CA ARG A 2 15.70 51.46 -65.11
C ARG A 2 15.10 51.41 -63.68
N MET A 3 15.82 51.41 -62.55
CA MET A 3 17.11 52.01 -62.17
C MET A 3 17.54 51.36 -60.83
N SER A 4 18.81 50.96 -60.68
CA SER A 4 19.86 51.62 -59.87
C SER A 4 19.73 51.37 -58.35
N LEU A 5 20.50 50.42 -57.79
CA LEU A 5 21.78 50.59 -57.06
C LEU A 5 21.71 51.55 -55.85
N HIS A 6 22.33 51.14 -54.73
CA HIS A 6 23.12 51.89 -53.71
C HIS A 6 23.17 50.98 -52.44
N ARG A 7 24.26 50.74 -51.71
CA ARG A 7 25.67 51.15 -51.76
C ARG A 7 26.42 50.31 -50.68
N ARG A 8 27.56 49.74 -51.10
CA ARG A 8 28.78 49.29 -50.38
C ARG A 8 28.88 49.47 -48.86
N VAL A 9 29.50 48.51 -48.15
CA VAL A 9 30.82 48.64 -47.49
C VAL A 9 31.46 47.23 -47.34
N VAL A 10 32.78 47.17 -47.53
CA VAL A 10 33.70 46.01 -47.51
C VAL A 10 34.52 46.06 -46.21
N VAL A 11 34.99 44.90 -45.70
CA VAL A 11 36.42 44.56 -45.36
C VAL A 11 36.47 43.31 -44.43
N PRO A 12 37.47 42.42 -44.56
CA PRO A 12 37.43 41.01 -44.13
C PRO A 12 38.38 40.67 -42.95
N ALA A 13 38.61 39.37 -42.74
CA ALA A 13 39.56 38.68 -41.84
C ALA A 13 38.89 38.12 -40.55
N ALA A 14 39.19 36.92 -40.04
CA ALA A 14 40.32 36.03 -40.26
C ALA A 14 39.88 34.56 -40.04
N ALA A 15 40.53 33.64 -40.73
CA ALA A 15 40.48 32.21 -40.45
C ALA A 15 41.55 31.86 -39.39
N LEU A 16 41.20 31.03 -38.42
CA LEU A 16 42.15 30.32 -37.58
C LEU A 16 41.58 28.94 -37.24
N VAL A 17 42.26 27.93 -37.77
CA VAL A 17 42.11 26.51 -37.45
C VAL A 17 42.85 26.25 -36.15
N LEU A 18 42.23 25.56 -35.19
CA LEU A 18 42.95 24.83 -34.13
C LEU A 18 42.24 23.50 -33.87
N ALA A 19 43.06 22.46 -33.73
CA ALA A 19 42.69 21.07 -33.65
C ALA A 19 42.61 20.54 -32.19
N ALA A 20 41.89 19.42 -32.06
CA ALA A 20 42.04 18.30 -31.11
C ALA A 20 41.59 18.50 -29.64
N LEU A 21 40.66 17.65 -29.19
CA LEU A 21 40.95 16.46 -28.37
C LEU A 21 39.66 15.70 -28.02
N VAL A 22 39.70 14.39 -28.21
CA VAL A 22 38.67 13.43 -27.81
C VAL A 22 38.84 13.16 -26.32
N SER A 23 37.78 13.31 -25.54
CA SER A 23 37.64 12.65 -24.24
C SER A 23 36.27 12.01 -24.15
N ALA A 24 36.26 10.68 -24.23
CA ALA A 24 35.15 9.84 -23.83
C ALA A 24 34.85 10.11 -22.35
N GLY A 25 33.74 10.80 -22.08
CA GLY A 25 33.21 10.92 -20.73
C GLY A 25 32.52 9.62 -20.36
N CYS A 26 33.23 8.74 -19.65
CA CYS A 26 32.60 7.77 -18.78
C CYS A 26 31.79 8.57 -17.75
N SER A 27 30.47 8.59 -17.86
CA SER A 27 29.62 9.00 -16.75
C SER A 27 29.70 7.90 -15.70
N ALA A 28 30.73 7.98 -14.85
CA ALA A 28 30.72 7.31 -13.57
C ALA A 28 29.47 7.81 -12.83
N GLU A 29 28.67 6.87 -12.37
CA GLU A 29 27.51 7.13 -11.53
C GLU A 29 27.99 7.95 -10.32
N ASP A 30 27.63 9.23 -10.29
CA ASP A 30 27.67 10.02 -9.07
C ASP A 30 26.72 9.33 -8.08
N HIS A 31 27.28 8.44 -7.26
CA HIS A 31 26.75 8.14 -5.94
C HIS A 31 26.80 9.44 -5.14
N SER A 32 25.82 10.30 -5.43
CA SER A 32 25.52 11.46 -4.61
C SER A 32 25.23 10.94 -3.20
N ASP A 33 26.13 11.30 -2.29
CA ASP A 33 25.95 11.25 -0.85
C ASP A 33 24.59 11.84 -0.49
N ARG A 34 23.59 10.98 -0.38
CA ARG A 34 22.32 11.32 0.26
C ARG A 34 22.67 11.62 1.72
N PRO A 35 22.24 12.77 2.29
CA PRO A 35 22.47 13.03 3.70
C PRO A 35 21.91 11.86 4.51
N ALA A 36 22.78 11.27 5.36
CA ALA A 36 22.37 10.27 6.32
C ALA A 36 21.21 10.84 7.16
N GLY A 37 20.08 10.13 7.21
CA GLY A 37 18.93 10.50 8.05
C GLY A 37 17.76 11.22 7.36
N ALA A 38 17.70 11.31 6.03
CA ALA A 38 16.50 11.82 5.34
C ALA A 38 15.51 10.69 4.98
N PRO A 39 14.21 10.77 5.35
CA PRO A 39 13.22 9.75 5.05
C PRO A 39 13.21 9.32 3.57
N GLN A 40 13.32 8.02 3.33
CA GLN A 40 13.40 7.42 2.00
C GLN A 40 12.10 6.73 1.65
N GLN A 41 11.45 7.16 0.57
CA GLN A 41 10.36 6.38 -0.01
C GLN A 41 10.92 5.09 -0.64
N LEU A 42 10.35 3.96 -0.23
CA LEU A 42 10.67 2.64 -0.75
C LEU A 42 9.68 2.28 -1.85
N VAL A 43 10.11 2.41 -3.11
CA VAL A 43 9.34 2.06 -4.31
C VAL A 43 9.84 0.73 -4.86
N GLY A 44 8.98 -0.29 -4.90
CA GLY A 44 9.37 -1.64 -5.30
C GLY A 44 8.38 -2.71 -4.85
N LEU A 45 8.84 -3.96 -4.83
CA LEU A 45 8.07 -5.08 -4.30
C LEU A 45 8.49 -5.35 -2.85
N PHE A 46 7.52 -5.31 -1.94
CA PHE A 46 7.61 -5.89 -0.62
C PHE A 46 7.21 -7.36 -0.74
N ARG A 47 8.19 -8.21 -1.09
CA ARG A 47 7.97 -9.64 -1.27
C ARG A 47 7.63 -10.25 0.08
N LEU A 48 6.47 -10.91 0.17
CA LEU A 48 6.00 -11.48 1.42
C LEU A 48 6.71 -12.81 1.72
N THR A 49 7.07 -13.00 2.98
CA THR A 49 7.38 -14.30 3.55
C THR A 49 6.06 -15.00 3.91
N PRO A 50 5.84 -16.26 3.50
CA PRO A 50 4.66 -17.03 3.90
C PRO A 50 4.51 -17.10 5.42
N GLY A 51 3.28 -16.94 5.89
CA GLY A 51 2.94 -17.16 7.30
C GLY A 51 3.28 -18.59 7.71
N ALA A 52 3.91 -18.74 8.86
CA ALA A 52 4.23 -20.02 9.47
C ALA A 52 4.00 -19.97 10.98
N ALA A 53 3.80 -21.14 11.59
CA ALA A 53 3.80 -21.25 13.04
C ALA A 53 4.65 -22.42 13.50
N GLN A 54 5.43 -22.20 14.55
CA GLN A 54 6.17 -23.23 15.26
C GLN A 54 5.83 -23.13 16.75
N GLY A 55 5.02 -24.08 17.23
CA GLY A 55 4.42 -23.98 18.57
C GLY A 55 3.54 -22.73 18.67
N ASN A 56 3.86 -21.86 19.63
CA ASN A 56 3.12 -20.62 19.84
C ASN A 56 3.69 -19.42 19.06
N THR A 57 4.84 -19.58 18.40
CA THR A 57 5.47 -18.51 17.63
C THR A 57 4.90 -18.50 16.22
N VAL A 58 4.41 -17.34 15.79
CA VAL A 58 3.99 -17.08 14.41
C VAL A 58 5.02 -16.16 13.77
N THR A 59 5.42 -16.48 12.55
CA THR A 59 6.35 -15.70 11.72
C THR A 59 5.78 -15.52 10.33
N GLY A 60 6.36 -14.61 9.54
CA GLY A 60 5.89 -14.36 8.18
C GLY A 60 4.59 -13.56 8.17
N THR A 61 3.86 -13.64 7.07
CA THR A 61 2.66 -12.81 6.84
C THR A 61 1.40 -13.46 7.40
N TRP A 62 0.61 -12.71 8.18
CA TRP A 62 -0.61 -13.20 8.80
C TRP A 62 -1.66 -12.12 9.05
N PHE A 63 -2.89 -12.57 9.29
CA PHE A 63 -4.03 -11.76 9.69
C PHE A 63 -4.69 -12.32 10.97
N ARG A 64 -5.12 -11.43 11.85
CA ARG A 64 -6.01 -11.75 12.99
C ARG A 64 -7.21 -10.82 12.96
N MET A 65 -8.31 -11.28 13.55
CA MET A 65 -9.49 -10.44 13.72
C MET A 65 -9.86 -10.36 15.20
N VAL A 66 -9.75 -9.18 15.78
CA VAL A 66 -10.06 -8.91 17.19
C VAL A 66 -11.56 -8.70 17.33
N GLN A 67 -12.15 -9.35 18.32
CA GLN A 67 -13.57 -9.20 18.65
C GLN A 67 -13.83 -7.86 19.35
N PRO A 68 -15.06 -7.31 19.29
CA PRO A 68 -15.42 -6.11 20.03
C PRO A 68 -15.06 -6.21 21.51
N GLY A 69 -14.42 -5.16 22.04
CA GLY A 69 -13.94 -5.11 23.43
C GLY A 69 -12.56 -5.75 23.67
N GLY A 70 -11.96 -6.36 22.65
CA GLY A 70 -10.60 -6.90 22.69
C GLY A 70 -9.51 -5.90 22.30
N THR A 71 -8.25 -6.34 22.37
CA THR A 71 -7.08 -5.57 21.90
C THR A 71 -6.25 -6.33 20.87
N PRO A 72 -5.48 -5.65 20.01
CA PRO A 72 -4.62 -6.30 19.01
C PRO A 72 -3.61 -7.28 19.62
N ASP A 73 -3.11 -7.02 20.83
CA ASP A 73 -2.08 -7.84 21.48
C ASP A 73 -2.65 -9.02 22.29
N LYS A 74 -3.88 -8.89 22.79
CA LYS A 74 -4.46 -9.84 23.77
C LYS A 74 -5.76 -10.50 23.31
N GLY A 75 -6.37 -10.00 22.23
CA GLY A 75 -7.69 -10.45 21.81
C GLY A 75 -8.81 -10.04 22.80
N PRO A 76 -9.92 -10.79 22.88
CA PRO A 76 -10.12 -12.07 22.23
C PRO A 76 -10.17 -11.96 20.70
N TYR A 77 -9.70 -13.00 20.01
CA TYR A 77 -9.68 -13.07 18.55
C TYR A 77 -10.83 -13.95 18.06
N MET A 78 -11.41 -13.60 16.92
CA MET A 78 -12.36 -14.46 16.22
C MET A 78 -11.63 -15.71 15.73
N PRO A 79 -12.03 -16.91 16.16
CA PRO A 79 -11.44 -18.14 15.66
C PRO A 79 -11.85 -18.39 14.21
N ASN A 80 -10.88 -18.38 13.30
CA ASN A 80 -11.03 -18.90 11.95
C ASN A 80 -10.93 -20.43 11.98
N GLY A 81 -12.04 -21.13 11.73
CA GLY A 81 -12.09 -22.59 11.72
C GLY A 81 -11.19 -23.25 10.66
N ASP A 82 -10.80 -22.52 9.62
CA ASP A 82 -9.89 -23.02 8.58
C ASP A 82 -8.42 -22.87 8.94
N SER A 83 -8.10 -22.12 10.01
CA SER A 83 -6.71 -21.93 10.42
C SER A 83 -6.24 -23.05 11.36
N PRO A 84 -5.09 -23.69 11.07
CA PRO A 84 -4.55 -24.76 11.90
C PRO A 84 -3.77 -24.25 13.11
N VAL A 85 -3.56 -22.94 13.26
CA VAL A 85 -2.64 -22.38 14.26
C VAL A 85 -3.37 -21.64 15.36
N GLN A 86 -2.84 -21.74 16.59
CA GLN A 86 -3.30 -21.00 17.76
C GLN A 86 -4.83 -21.06 17.97
N GLY A 87 -5.44 -22.25 17.78
CA GLY A 87 -6.88 -22.46 17.93
C GLY A 87 -7.74 -21.64 16.96
N GLY A 88 -7.21 -21.31 15.79
CA GLY A 88 -7.90 -20.53 14.76
C GLY A 88 -7.73 -19.01 14.91
N SER A 89 -7.09 -18.53 15.97
CA SER A 89 -6.97 -17.08 16.23
C SER A 89 -6.14 -16.31 15.20
N THR A 90 -5.28 -17.00 14.43
CA THR A 90 -4.40 -16.39 13.42
C THR A 90 -4.58 -17.06 12.09
N THR A 91 -4.85 -16.30 11.04
CA THR A 91 -4.89 -16.81 9.66
C THR A 91 -3.53 -16.56 9.01
N LEU A 92 -2.81 -17.62 8.68
CA LEU A 92 -1.53 -17.53 7.96
C LEU A 92 -1.79 -17.20 6.50
N LEU A 93 -0.99 -16.32 5.91
CA LEU A 93 -1.15 -15.87 4.53
C LEU A 93 0.06 -16.27 3.70
N GLU A 94 -0.20 -16.69 2.47
CA GLU A 94 0.84 -16.98 1.47
C GLU A 94 0.97 -15.81 0.49
N PRO A 95 2.18 -15.57 -0.07
CA PRO A 95 2.36 -14.62 -1.15
C PRO A 95 1.49 -14.97 -2.36
N GLY A 96 0.88 -13.95 -2.96
CA GLY A 96 0.08 -14.09 -4.17
C GLY A 96 0.92 -14.23 -5.44
N SER A 97 0.26 -14.21 -6.60
CA SER A 97 0.90 -14.29 -7.91
C SER A 97 1.85 -13.11 -8.20
N GLY A 98 1.64 -11.96 -7.56
CA GLY A 98 2.53 -10.80 -7.61
C GLY A 98 3.70 -10.87 -6.63
N GLY A 99 3.74 -11.88 -5.76
CA GLY A 99 4.78 -12.11 -4.75
C GLY A 99 4.65 -11.27 -3.48
N GLY A 100 3.72 -10.32 -3.42
CA GLY A 100 3.53 -9.44 -2.26
C GLY A 100 2.95 -8.07 -2.61
N LEU A 101 3.19 -7.09 -1.75
CA LEU A 101 2.71 -5.72 -1.88
C LEU A 101 3.67 -4.90 -2.75
N ARG A 102 3.17 -4.23 -3.78
CA ARG A 102 3.93 -3.28 -4.61
C ARG A 102 3.59 -1.86 -4.21
N THR A 103 4.61 -1.05 -4.01
CA THR A 103 4.46 0.40 -3.83
C THR A 103 4.66 1.14 -5.15
N GLY A 104 4.05 2.31 -5.26
CA GLY A 104 4.10 3.13 -6.48
C GLY A 104 3.10 2.73 -7.57
N GLY A 105 2.20 1.77 -7.31
CA GLY A 105 1.10 1.40 -8.20
C GLY A 105 0.05 0.56 -7.47
N PHE A 106 -1.07 0.30 -8.15
CA PHE A 106 -2.17 -0.50 -7.63
C PHE A 106 -2.08 -1.96 -8.10
N GLN A 107 -2.37 -2.89 -7.19
CA GLN A 107 -2.73 -4.28 -7.49
C GLN A 107 -4.24 -4.45 -7.29
N SER A 108 -5.01 -3.98 -8.28
CA SER A 108 -6.47 -3.94 -8.21
C SER A 108 -7.10 -5.34 -8.25
N GLU A 109 -8.32 -5.42 -7.73
CA GLU A 109 -9.16 -6.61 -7.85
C GLU A 109 -9.43 -6.96 -9.35
N PRO A 110 -9.47 -8.25 -9.72
CA PRO A 110 -9.89 -8.65 -11.06
C PRO A 110 -11.36 -8.32 -11.35
N ASN A 111 -11.76 -8.45 -12.62
CA ASN A 111 -13.16 -8.35 -13.04
C ASN A 111 -13.59 -9.64 -13.77
N PRO A 112 -14.52 -10.43 -13.22
CA PRO A 112 -15.21 -10.24 -11.95
C PRO A 112 -14.26 -10.36 -10.74
N GLY A 113 -14.62 -9.70 -9.63
CA GLY A 113 -13.86 -9.76 -8.37
C GLY A 113 -14.11 -11.04 -7.57
N PHE A 114 -15.26 -11.68 -7.78
CA PHE A 114 -15.71 -12.85 -7.02
C PHE A 114 -16.15 -14.01 -7.90
N SER A 115 -16.11 -15.21 -7.32
CA SER A 115 -16.77 -16.41 -7.85
C SER A 115 -17.35 -17.23 -6.70
N GLY A 116 -18.68 -17.22 -6.58
CA GLY A 116 -19.41 -17.97 -5.53
C GLY A 116 -18.99 -17.57 -4.12
N GLY A 117 -18.89 -16.27 -3.83
CA GLY A 117 -18.42 -15.72 -2.55
C GLY A 117 -16.91 -15.64 -2.40
N ASN A 118 -16.14 -16.45 -3.14
CA ASN A 118 -14.68 -16.43 -3.04
C ASN A 118 -14.09 -15.22 -3.77
N SER A 119 -13.17 -14.53 -3.11
CA SER A 119 -12.38 -13.49 -3.75
C SER A 119 -11.43 -14.07 -4.79
N LEU A 120 -11.35 -13.42 -5.94
CA LEU A 120 -10.39 -13.72 -6.99
C LEU A 120 -9.13 -12.84 -6.92
N ALA A 121 -9.05 -11.93 -5.93
CA ALA A 121 -7.90 -11.07 -5.70
C ALA A 121 -6.69 -11.87 -5.18
N ALA A 122 -5.85 -12.33 -6.11
CA ALA A 122 -4.72 -13.22 -5.83
C ALA A 122 -3.33 -12.57 -6.01
N ALA A 123 -3.26 -11.26 -6.26
CA ALA A 123 -2.02 -10.59 -6.63
C ALA A 123 -1.09 -10.36 -5.44
N ILE A 124 -1.62 -9.90 -4.29
CA ILE A 124 -0.82 -9.54 -3.11
C ILE A 124 -0.60 -10.78 -2.24
N THR A 125 -1.69 -11.39 -1.78
CA THR A 125 -1.71 -12.69 -1.08
C THR A 125 -2.48 -13.69 -1.92
N LYS A 126 -2.23 -14.98 -1.71
CA LYS A 126 -3.10 -16.03 -2.23
C LYS A 126 -4.46 -15.95 -1.50
N PRO A 127 -5.59 -16.11 -2.20
CA PRO A 127 -6.89 -16.20 -1.55
C PRO A 127 -6.85 -17.30 -0.49
N THR A 128 -7.26 -16.97 0.72
CA THR A 128 -7.09 -17.82 1.91
C THR A 128 -8.44 -17.99 2.59
N LYS A 129 -8.75 -19.21 3.02
CA LYS A 129 -10.04 -19.50 3.64
C LYS A 129 -10.20 -18.82 4.99
N PHE A 130 -11.35 -18.20 5.16
CA PHE A 130 -11.84 -17.64 6.40
C PHE A 130 -13.32 -17.99 6.51
N PHE A 131 -13.69 -18.93 7.39
CA PHE A 131 -15.01 -19.55 7.41
C PHE A 131 -15.44 -20.15 6.06
N ALA A 132 -14.60 -21.03 5.52
CA ALA A 132 -14.75 -21.78 4.27
C ALA A 132 -14.74 -20.95 2.97
N VAL A 133 -14.84 -19.63 3.06
CA VAL A 133 -14.80 -18.71 1.92
C VAL A 133 -13.42 -18.09 1.81
N GLU A 134 -12.88 -18.05 0.59
CA GLU A 134 -11.58 -17.43 0.33
C GLU A 134 -11.71 -15.90 0.39
N PHE A 135 -11.01 -15.27 1.32
CA PHE A 135 -10.79 -13.83 1.26
C PHE A 135 -9.51 -13.52 0.48
N GLY A 136 -9.53 -12.40 -0.22
CA GLY A 136 -8.39 -11.88 -0.98
C GLY A 136 -8.09 -10.45 -0.58
N VAL A 137 -6.95 -9.95 -1.06
CA VAL A 137 -6.49 -8.58 -0.80
C VAL A 137 -6.18 -7.91 -2.12
N SER A 138 -6.63 -6.67 -2.25
CA SER A 138 -6.32 -5.78 -3.36
C SER A 138 -5.96 -4.38 -2.87
N THR A 139 -5.34 -3.60 -3.75
CA THR A 139 -5.19 -2.16 -3.56
C THR A 139 -5.80 -1.46 -4.76
N ASN A 140 -6.79 -0.60 -4.54
CA ASN A 140 -7.60 -0.04 -5.62
C ASN A 140 -7.51 1.50 -5.67
N PRO A 141 -7.53 2.12 -6.87
CA PRO A 141 -7.55 3.58 -6.99
C PRO A 141 -8.84 4.19 -6.44
N THR A 142 -9.94 3.46 -6.53
CA THR A 142 -11.20 3.75 -5.85
C THR A 142 -11.46 2.62 -4.88
N ASP A 143 -11.54 2.95 -3.59
CA ASP A 143 -11.83 1.98 -2.55
C ASP A 143 -13.21 1.33 -2.79
N PRO A 144 -13.29 -0.01 -2.90
CA PRO A 144 -14.51 -0.69 -3.33
C PRO A 144 -15.63 -0.62 -2.27
N GLN A 145 -15.30 -0.42 -0.99
CA GLN A 145 -16.29 -0.24 0.08
C GLN A 145 -16.84 1.19 0.14
N THR A 146 -15.97 2.19 0.24
CA THR A 146 -16.32 3.59 0.49
C THR A 146 -16.54 4.41 -0.78
N GLN A 147 -16.14 3.88 -1.94
CA GLN A 147 -16.21 4.54 -3.26
C GLN A 147 -15.42 5.85 -3.31
N ARG A 148 -14.39 5.98 -2.47
CA ARG A 148 -13.48 7.13 -2.46
C ARG A 148 -12.23 6.84 -3.26
N THR A 149 -11.73 7.86 -3.94
CA THR A 149 -10.39 7.81 -4.52
C THR A 149 -9.34 7.89 -3.42
N VAL A 150 -8.35 7.01 -3.50
CA VAL A 150 -7.27 6.85 -2.52
C VAL A 150 -5.93 6.76 -3.23
N ALA A 151 -4.85 7.02 -2.50
CA ALA A 151 -3.50 6.95 -3.05
C ALA A 151 -3.04 5.49 -3.23
N PRO A 152 -2.11 5.22 -4.16
CA PRO A 152 -1.43 3.93 -4.20
C PRO A 152 -0.63 3.71 -2.92
N PRO A 153 -0.35 2.44 -2.55
CA PRO A 153 0.46 2.14 -1.38
C PRO A 153 1.81 2.85 -1.41
N THR A 154 2.19 3.47 -0.30
CA THR A 154 3.51 4.06 -0.11
C THR A 154 4.12 3.60 1.20
N VAL A 155 5.44 3.43 1.20
CA VAL A 155 6.23 3.09 2.38
C VAL A 155 7.41 4.03 2.44
N VAL A 156 7.65 4.62 3.61
CA VAL A 156 8.76 5.52 3.90
C VAL A 156 9.61 4.87 4.99
N ASN A 157 10.90 4.71 4.71
CA ASN A 157 11.91 4.32 5.67
C ASN A 157 12.55 5.56 6.28
N ASN A 158 12.53 5.66 7.60
CA ASN A 158 13.27 6.65 8.37
C ASN A 158 14.17 5.92 9.36
N ASP A 159 15.43 5.71 8.97
CA ASP A 159 16.46 5.06 9.78
C ASP A 159 16.05 3.68 10.35
N GLY A 160 15.47 2.85 9.49
CA GLY A 160 15.04 1.49 9.84
C GLY A 160 13.65 1.41 10.45
N ILE A 161 12.96 2.54 10.63
CA ILE A 161 11.56 2.60 11.00
C ILE A 161 10.72 2.86 9.75
N LEU A 162 9.78 1.96 9.47
CA LEU A 162 8.85 2.11 8.37
C LEU A 162 7.57 2.81 8.82
N THR A 163 7.09 3.72 8.00
CA THR A 163 5.71 4.21 8.00
C THR A 163 5.10 4.00 6.62
N ALA A 164 3.83 3.62 6.56
CA ALA A 164 3.18 3.31 5.30
C ALA A 164 1.76 3.86 5.23
N ASP A 165 1.42 4.38 4.05
CA ASP A 165 0.05 4.65 3.65
C ASP A 165 -0.44 3.45 2.83
N LEU A 166 -1.33 2.69 3.44
CA LEU A 166 -2.02 1.54 2.89
C LEU A 166 -3.53 1.81 2.82
N SER A 167 -3.96 3.07 2.71
CA SER A 167 -5.38 3.45 2.67
C SER A 167 -6.20 2.75 1.59
N SER A 168 -5.55 2.31 0.50
CA SER A 168 -6.14 1.55 -0.59
C SER A 168 -6.27 0.05 -0.36
N TRP A 169 -5.74 -0.49 0.75
CA TRP A 169 -5.80 -1.91 1.09
C TRP A 169 -7.25 -2.34 1.40
N ALA A 170 -7.81 -3.16 0.51
CA ALA A 170 -9.14 -3.73 0.63
C ALA A 170 -9.04 -5.24 0.83
N ALA A 171 -9.90 -5.78 1.69
CA ALA A 171 -10.14 -7.21 1.82
C ALA A 171 -11.50 -7.54 1.22
N SER A 172 -11.54 -8.48 0.30
CA SER A 172 -12.77 -8.95 -0.33
C SER A 172 -13.11 -10.36 0.14
N TRP A 173 -14.35 -10.58 0.59
CA TRP A 173 -14.80 -11.85 1.19
C TRP A 173 -16.32 -11.98 1.12
N ASN A 174 -16.81 -13.14 0.66
CA ASN A 174 -18.24 -13.49 0.60
C ASN A 174 -19.08 -12.44 -0.13
N ASP A 175 -18.63 -12.07 -1.34
CA ASP A 175 -19.25 -11.06 -2.21
C ASP A 175 -19.38 -9.67 -1.53
N GLN A 176 -18.54 -9.39 -0.54
CA GLN A 176 -18.48 -8.13 0.19
C GLN A 176 -17.07 -7.57 0.25
N GLU A 177 -17.03 -6.25 0.38
CA GLU A 177 -15.81 -5.46 0.38
C GLU A 177 -15.61 -4.76 1.72
N PHE A 178 -14.39 -4.85 2.23
CA PHE A 178 -14.00 -4.26 3.50
C PHE A 178 -12.74 -3.42 3.28
N ASN A 179 -12.83 -2.10 3.45
CA ASN A 179 -11.62 -1.30 3.54
C ASN A 179 -10.88 -1.71 4.82
N GLN A 180 -9.64 -2.17 4.67
CA GLN A 180 -8.79 -2.62 5.76
C GLN A 180 -7.46 -1.85 5.77
N GLY A 181 -7.44 -0.69 5.12
CA GLY A 181 -6.29 0.17 5.01
C GLY A 181 -5.94 0.93 6.28
N ALA A 182 -4.73 1.50 6.24
CA ALA A 182 -4.17 2.34 7.28
C ALA A 182 -3.35 3.49 6.65
N PRO A 183 -3.68 4.77 6.89
CA PRO A 183 -4.84 5.21 7.67
C PRO A 183 -6.14 4.88 6.94
N LYS A 184 -7.24 4.72 7.69
CA LYS A 184 -8.53 4.40 7.10
C LYS A 184 -9.11 5.67 6.45
N PRO A 185 -9.55 5.63 5.18
CA PRO A 185 -10.27 6.76 4.61
C PRO A 185 -11.59 6.98 5.38
N PRO A 186 -12.03 8.24 5.56
CA PRO A 186 -13.32 8.50 6.21
C PRO A 186 -14.45 7.93 5.37
N GLU A 187 -15.56 7.54 6.01
CA GLU A 187 -16.76 7.12 5.28
C GLU A 187 -17.32 8.25 4.40
N ARG A 188 -18.04 7.87 3.34
CA ARG A 188 -18.73 8.82 2.48
C ARG A 188 -19.99 9.30 3.20
N GLN A 189 -20.12 10.60 3.46
CA GLN A 189 -21.23 11.17 4.26
C GLN A 189 -22.61 10.97 3.59
N ASP A 190 -22.61 10.75 2.29
CA ASP A 190 -23.76 10.50 1.43
C ASP A 190 -24.25 9.03 1.48
N ALA A 191 -23.56 8.15 2.21
CA ALA A 191 -24.07 6.82 2.57
C ALA A 191 -25.00 6.89 3.81
N GLN A 192 -25.95 7.82 3.83
CA GLN A 192 -27.03 7.81 4.82
C GLN A 192 -28.04 6.72 4.45
N VAL A 193 -27.93 5.58 5.10
CA VAL A 193 -29.00 4.57 5.11
C VAL A 193 -30.20 5.20 5.82
N ALA A 194 -31.38 5.18 5.19
CA ALA A 194 -32.62 5.65 5.81
C ALA A 194 -32.85 4.90 7.15
N GLY A 195 -32.79 5.63 8.26
CA GLY A 195 -32.83 5.09 9.63
C GLY A 195 -31.57 5.37 10.49
N ALA A 196 -30.45 5.77 9.87
CA ALA A 196 -29.20 6.04 10.58
C ALA A 196 -29.23 7.29 11.49
N GLN A 197 -30.17 8.22 11.30
CA GLN A 197 -30.22 9.46 12.10
C GLN A 197 -30.52 9.22 13.59
N GLN A 198 -31.21 8.14 13.95
CA GLN A 198 -31.51 7.82 15.35
C GLN A 198 -30.34 7.08 16.02
N ALA A 199 -29.59 6.26 15.28
CA ALA A 199 -28.36 5.63 15.75
C ALA A 199 -27.22 6.64 15.86
N GLN A 200 -27.11 7.59 14.92
CA GLN A 200 -26.14 8.68 14.95
C GLN A 200 -26.30 9.54 16.21
N LYS A 201 -27.54 9.91 16.59
CA LYS A 201 -27.79 10.71 17.80
C LYS A 201 -27.44 9.98 19.11
N VAL A 202 -27.63 8.67 19.15
CA VAL A 202 -27.26 7.84 20.31
C VAL A 202 -25.74 7.67 20.37
N TRP A 203 -25.08 7.46 19.23
CA TRP A 203 -23.63 7.38 19.13
C TRP A 203 -22.94 8.73 19.39
N ASP A 204 -23.48 9.84 18.90
CA ASP A 204 -22.96 11.18 19.15
C ASP A 204 -22.99 11.50 20.66
N TRP A 205 -24.02 11.05 21.40
CA TRP A 205 -24.08 11.17 22.86
C TRP A 205 -23.03 10.32 23.58
N VAL A 206 -22.76 9.10 23.09
CA VAL A 206 -21.72 8.22 23.67
C VAL A 206 -20.31 8.75 23.37
N VAL A 207 -20.08 9.29 22.18
CA VAL A 207 -18.79 9.84 21.74
C VAL A 207 -18.47 11.16 22.45
N GLN A 208 -19.46 12.03 22.68
CA GLN A 208 -19.28 13.28 23.42
C GLN A 208 -18.76 13.10 24.84
N LYS A 209 -18.92 11.90 25.44
CA LYS A 209 -18.48 11.63 26.80
C LYS A 209 -17.04 11.12 26.92
N TRP A 210 -16.38 10.70 25.83
CA TRP A 210 -15.13 9.94 25.97
C TRP A 210 -13.98 10.23 25.00
N PHE A 211 -14.15 10.95 23.88
CA PHE A 211 -13.01 11.24 22.99
C PHE A 211 -13.12 12.57 22.23
N ASP A 212 -12.05 13.39 22.28
CA ASP A 212 -11.86 14.56 21.42
C ASP A 212 -11.79 14.13 19.94
N GLN A 213 -12.74 14.60 19.10
CA GLN A 213 -12.74 14.30 17.66
C GLN A 213 -11.83 15.24 16.85
N PRO A 214 -11.05 14.73 15.88
CA PRO A 214 -10.57 15.53 14.75
C PRO A 214 -11.66 15.73 13.69
N ARG A 215 -11.55 16.85 12.97
CA ARG A 215 -12.52 17.35 11.97
C ARG A 215 -12.75 16.39 10.80
N SER A 216 -13.99 16.41 10.31
CA SER A 216 -14.50 15.65 9.16
C SER A 216 -13.61 15.74 7.91
N GLY A 217 -13.22 14.58 7.37
CA GLY A 217 -12.55 14.46 6.07
C GLY A 217 -11.07 14.02 6.10
N ALA A 218 -10.42 14.01 7.27
CA ALA A 218 -9.08 13.45 7.40
C ALA A 218 -9.10 11.91 7.49
N PRO A 219 -8.05 11.21 7.01
CA PRO A 219 -7.86 9.79 7.30
C PRO A 219 -7.95 9.52 8.81
N GLN A 220 -8.70 8.49 9.19
CA GLN A 220 -8.94 8.11 10.58
C GLN A 220 -8.08 6.89 10.93
N GLY A 221 -7.37 6.97 12.05
CA GLY A 221 -6.54 5.88 12.57
C GLY A 221 -5.05 5.98 12.19
N PRO A 222 -4.20 5.20 12.87
CA PRO A 222 -2.76 5.25 12.67
C PRO A 222 -2.37 4.68 11.30
N SER A 223 -1.28 5.20 10.74
CA SER A 223 -0.60 4.60 9.58
C SER A 223 -0.07 3.21 9.93
N ALA A 224 0.20 2.40 8.92
CA ALA A 224 0.97 1.18 9.12
C ALA A 224 2.41 1.51 9.49
N THR A 225 2.99 0.72 10.39
CA THR A 225 4.35 0.95 10.89
C THR A 225 5.12 -0.36 10.99
N GLY A 226 6.44 -0.29 10.99
CA GLY A 226 7.24 -1.47 11.25
C GLY A 226 8.73 -1.19 11.13
N THR A 227 9.51 -2.21 10.81
CA THR A 227 10.97 -2.16 10.80
C THR A 227 11.53 -2.48 9.42
N TYR A 228 12.75 -2.00 9.17
CA TYR A 228 13.51 -2.29 7.96
C TYR A 228 15.00 -2.43 8.29
N ASP A 229 15.59 -3.54 7.88
CA ASP A 229 17.02 -3.77 7.93
C ASP A 229 17.61 -3.48 6.55
N ALA A 230 18.48 -2.47 6.44
CA ALA A 230 19.05 -2.09 5.15
C ALA A 230 20.05 -3.11 4.56
N ALA A 231 20.69 -3.92 5.40
CA ALA A 231 21.69 -4.91 4.98
C ALA A 231 21.01 -6.16 4.40
N THR A 232 19.97 -6.65 5.07
CA THR A 232 19.21 -7.85 4.63
C THR A 232 18.00 -7.51 3.77
N ARG A 233 17.56 -6.24 3.78
CA ARG A 233 16.30 -5.74 3.21
C ARG A 233 15.06 -6.37 3.83
N ALA A 234 15.21 -7.03 4.97
CA ALA A 234 14.10 -7.58 5.72
C ALA A 234 13.20 -6.44 6.22
N PHE A 235 11.89 -6.65 6.16
CA PHE A 235 10.92 -5.68 6.65
C PHE A 235 9.82 -6.34 7.46
N THR A 236 9.21 -5.53 8.32
CA THR A 236 7.88 -5.78 8.88
C THR A 236 6.99 -4.57 8.64
N LEU A 237 5.70 -4.80 8.44
CA LEU A 237 4.65 -3.77 8.47
C LEU A 237 3.46 -4.32 9.24
N GLN A 238 2.98 -3.57 10.22
CA GLN A 238 1.86 -3.93 11.06
C GLN A 238 0.92 -2.75 11.23
N TRP A 239 -0.38 -3.04 11.20
CA TRP A 239 -1.42 -2.08 11.48
C TRP A 239 -2.71 -2.77 11.93
N THR A 240 -3.62 -1.94 12.41
CA THR A 240 -4.99 -2.33 12.73
C THR A 240 -5.97 -1.53 11.91
N SER A 241 -7.08 -2.13 11.49
CA SER A 241 -8.15 -1.43 10.79
C SER A 241 -9.51 -1.90 11.30
N LEU A 242 -10.36 -0.94 11.70
CA LEU A 242 -11.73 -1.24 12.12
C LEU A 242 -12.53 -1.74 10.91
N ILE A 243 -13.23 -2.84 11.08
CA ILE A 243 -14.18 -3.36 10.11
C ILE A 243 -15.50 -2.63 10.30
N VAL A 244 -15.97 -2.01 9.23
CA VAL A 244 -17.26 -1.32 9.16
C VAL A 244 -18.14 -2.09 8.17
N GLY A 245 -19.37 -2.35 8.56
CA GLY A 245 -20.35 -3.07 7.75
C GLY A 245 -20.15 -4.58 7.73
N GLY A 246 -21.09 -5.27 7.09
CA GLY A 246 -21.09 -6.72 6.95
C GLY A 246 -21.19 -7.48 8.28
N PRO A 247 -20.95 -8.80 8.26
CA PRO A 247 -21.12 -9.67 9.44
C PRO A 247 -20.04 -9.46 10.52
N PHE A 248 -18.93 -8.83 10.18
CA PHE A 248 -17.82 -8.54 11.10
C PHE A 248 -17.78 -7.07 11.55
N ASN A 249 -18.90 -6.35 11.42
CA ASN A 249 -18.98 -4.96 11.84
C ASN A 249 -18.56 -4.75 13.31
N GLY A 250 -17.65 -3.81 13.55
CA GLY A 250 -17.12 -3.51 14.89
C GLY A 250 -15.94 -4.39 15.33
N PHE A 251 -15.54 -5.36 14.52
CA PHE A 251 -14.30 -6.10 14.73
C PHE A 251 -13.11 -5.30 14.20
N THR A 252 -11.91 -5.64 14.65
CA THR A 252 -10.67 -4.98 14.19
C THR A 252 -9.77 -6.00 13.52
N GLY A 253 -9.45 -5.79 12.25
CA GLY A 253 -8.41 -6.53 11.56
C GLY A 253 -7.03 -6.12 12.08
N VAL A 254 -6.16 -7.09 12.32
CA VAL A 254 -4.75 -6.90 12.64
C VAL A 254 -3.94 -7.57 11.54
N TRP A 255 -3.17 -6.77 10.83
CA TRP A 255 -2.38 -7.22 9.70
C TRP A 255 -0.92 -7.17 10.07
N HIS A 256 -0.19 -8.21 9.70
CA HIS A 256 1.26 -8.27 9.83
C HIS A 256 1.83 -8.80 8.53
N LEU A 257 2.61 -7.96 7.85
CA LEU A 257 3.37 -8.32 6.67
C LEU A 257 4.83 -8.42 7.07
N GLU A 258 5.48 -9.51 6.67
CA GLU A 258 6.90 -9.74 6.89
C GLU A 258 7.51 -10.20 5.57
N GLY A 259 8.73 -9.77 5.27
CA GLY A 259 9.42 -10.26 4.09
C GLY A 259 10.66 -9.48 3.71
N VAL A 260 10.93 -9.39 2.41
CA VAL A 260 12.12 -8.73 1.85
C VAL A 260 11.73 -7.68 0.82
N PHE A 261 12.32 -6.50 0.91
CA PHE A 261 12.12 -5.42 -0.06
C PHE A 261 13.01 -5.57 -1.30
N GLU A 262 12.40 -5.48 -2.48
CA GLU A 262 13.02 -5.60 -3.80
C GLU A 262 12.81 -4.32 -4.61
N PRO A 263 13.76 -3.37 -4.61
CA PRO A 263 13.61 -2.08 -5.30
C PRO A 263 13.55 -2.24 -6.83
N ALA A 264 14.29 -3.20 -7.40
CA ALA A 264 14.34 -3.45 -8.84
C ALA A 264 13.03 -4.04 -9.41
N ALA A 265 12.13 -4.48 -8.55
CA ALA A 265 10.84 -5.04 -8.97
C ALA A 265 9.75 -3.97 -9.16
N ALA A 266 10.09 -2.67 -9.11
CA ALA A 266 9.18 -1.56 -9.40
C ALA A 266 8.78 -1.55 -10.90
N GLN A 267 7.77 -2.35 -11.26
CA GLN A 267 7.09 -2.46 -12.57
C GLN A 267 7.86 -3.14 -13.74
N PRO A 268 7.20 -4.04 -14.51
CA PRO A 268 7.59 -4.33 -15.89
C PRO A 268 7.05 -3.21 -16.78
N ASN A 269 7.87 -2.17 -17.04
CA ASN A 269 7.81 -1.26 -18.21
C ASN A 269 8.71 -0.03 -17.96
N SER A 270 10.02 -0.25 -17.88
CA SER A 270 10.99 0.76 -18.34
C SER A 270 11.55 0.25 -19.66
N VAL A 271 10.88 0.60 -20.76
CA VAL A 271 11.47 0.43 -22.10
C VAL A 271 12.76 1.23 -22.12
N ALA A 272 13.89 0.55 -22.27
CA ALA A 272 15.17 1.20 -22.52
C ALA A 272 15.04 2.13 -23.75
N PRO A 273 15.56 3.36 -23.72
CA PRO A 273 15.53 4.21 -24.90
C PRO A 273 16.26 3.51 -26.06
N PRO A 274 15.76 3.62 -27.31
CA PRO A 274 16.39 2.95 -28.44
C PRO A 274 17.83 3.45 -28.60
N SER A 275 18.76 2.51 -28.65
CA SER A 275 20.13 2.74 -29.07
C SER A 275 20.13 3.44 -30.42
N LYS A 276 20.79 4.60 -30.51
CA LYS A 276 20.99 5.32 -31.78
C LYS A 276 21.89 4.54 -32.73
#